data_AF-A0A7G5DSS4-F1
#
_entry.id   AF-A0A7G5DSS4-F1
#
_cell.length_a   1.000
_cell.length_b   1.000
_cell.length_c   1.000
_cell.angle_alpha   90.00
_cell.angle_beta   90.00
_cell.angle_gamma   90.00
#
_symmetry.space_group_name_H-M   'P 1'
#
loop_
_entity.id
_entity.type
_entity.pdbx_description
1 polymer ?
#
loop_
_entity_poly.entity_id
_entity_poly.type
_entity_poly.pdbx_seq_one_letter_code
_entity_poly.pdbx_strand_id
1 'polypeptide(L)'
;MSATDLANESDRGCVLVAAAMLDEFLEESIKERIQENNVSNKTVKSLFDANGPIANFSSKILICRSFGIIDDASFHDLMIVRKLRNTFAHTTNEASFLEKDVIQKVRSMHFVQKCMNTTHKEFLPQNNPTGSSPTEHPKDWELRAKGLLPVDKSMFCTAVIYIQIHILEKRAMHLKENQKKQNKPSSVYTSSDVQSVETLSKTQS
;
A
#
# COMPACT_ATOMS: atom_id res chain seq x y z
N MET A 1 -8.00 -12.93 -3.69
CA MET A 1 -7.58 -13.67 -2.49
C MET A 1 -8.07 -12.93 -1.27
N SER A 2 -8.76 -13.60 -0.35
CA SER A 2 -9.33 -13.01 0.86
C SER A 2 -8.29 -12.95 2.00
N ALA A 3 -8.56 -12.17 3.05
CA ALA A 3 -7.74 -12.18 4.27
C ALA A 3 -7.68 -13.58 4.90
N THR A 4 -8.76 -14.37 4.78
CA THR A 4 -8.85 -15.73 5.30
C THR A 4 -7.94 -16.69 4.53
N ASP A 5 -7.89 -16.57 3.21
CA ASP A 5 -7.00 -17.38 2.37
C ASP A 5 -5.54 -17.12 2.76
N LEU A 6 -5.18 -15.85 2.94
CA LEU A 6 -3.83 -15.44 3.35
C LEU A 6 -3.49 -15.92 4.78
N ALA A 7 -4.47 -15.89 5.67
CA ALA A 7 -4.31 -16.40 7.03
C ALA A 7 -4.14 -17.91 7.10
N ASN A 8 -4.58 -18.67 6.09
CA ASN A 8 -4.41 -20.12 6.04
C ASN A 8 -3.00 -20.55 5.63
N GLU A 9 -2.23 -19.66 4.99
CA GLU A 9 -0.83 -19.93 4.63
C GLU A 9 0.07 -20.12 5.84
N SER A 10 1.20 -20.82 5.66
CA SER A 10 2.30 -20.78 6.65
C SER A 10 2.72 -19.34 6.95
N ASP A 11 3.35 -19.06 8.10
CA ASP A 11 3.80 -17.69 8.42
C ASP A 11 4.64 -17.08 7.28
N ARG A 12 5.55 -17.88 6.72
CA ARG A 12 6.36 -17.51 5.55
C ARG A 12 5.52 -17.35 4.28
N GLY A 13 4.61 -18.29 3.99
CA GLY A 13 3.71 -18.19 2.84
C GLY A 13 2.85 -16.93 2.89
N CYS A 14 2.26 -16.63 4.05
CA CYS A 14 1.43 -15.46 4.30
C CYS A 14 2.17 -14.16 3.95
N VAL A 15 3.38 -13.96 4.48
CA VAL A 15 4.14 -12.73 4.23
C VAL A 15 4.59 -12.63 2.76
N LEU A 16 5.06 -13.73 2.16
CA LEU A 16 5.56 -13.72 0.79
C LEU A 16 4.44 -13.51 -0.24
N VAL A 17 3.30 -14.19 -0.05
CA VAL A 17 2.13 -14.04 -0.91
C VAL A 17 1.53 -12.64 -0.75
N ALA A 18 1.40 -12.13 0.48
CA ALA A 18 0.95 -10.75 0.71
C ALA A 18 1.82 -9.71 -0.01
N ALA A 19 3.13 -9.86 0.07
CA ALA A 19 4.06 -8.95 -0.59
C ALA A 19 3.95 -9.03 -2.12
N ALA A 20 3.81 -10.23 -2.69
CA ALA A 20 3.61 -10.41 -4.13
C ALA A 20 2.29 -9.79 -4.60
N MET A 21 1.20 -10.00 -3.86
CA MET A 21 -0.10 -9.39 -4.15
C MET A 21 -0.02 -7.86 -4.14
N LEU A 22 0.61 -7.28 -3.13
CA LEU A 22 0.77 -5.82 -3.05
C LEU A 22 1.70 -5.29 -4.16
N ASP A 23 2.75 -6.04 -4.53
CA ASP A 23 3.65 -5.67 -5.62
C ASP A 23 2.97 -5.60 -6.99
N GLU A 24 2.13 -6.58 -7.30
CA GLU A 24 1.29 -6.59 -8.51
C GLU A 24 0.25 -5.46 -8.46
N PHE A 25 -0.41 -5.28 -7.33
CA PHE A 25 -1.44 -4.26 -7.17
C PHE A 25 -0.90 -2.82 -7.29
N LEU A 26 0.30 -2.55 -6.77
CA LEU A 26 0.97 -1.26 -6.98
C LEU A 26 1.37 -1.05 -8.44
N GLU A 27 1.83 -2.11 -9.12
CA GLU A 27 2.15 -2.04 -10.54
C GLU A 27 0.93 -1.68 -11.38
N GLU A 28 -0.22 -2.33 -11.14
CA GLU A 28 -1.49 -1.98 -11.76
C GLU A 28 -1.87 -0.52 -11.48
N SER A 29 -1.69 -0.06 -10.24
CA SER A 29 -1.99 1.33 -9.82
C SER A 29 -1.15 2.35 -10.59
N ILE A 30 0.12 2.06 -10.81
CA ILE A 30 1.01 2.93 -11.57
C ILE A 30 0.65 2.88 -13.05
N LYS A 31 0.38 1.70 -13.61
CA LYS A 31 0.00 1.53 -15.03
C LYS A 31 -1.25 2.32 -15.37
N GLU A 32 -2.29 2.23 -14.55
CA GLU A 32 -3.52 3.02 -14.71
C GLU A 32 -3.22 4.51 -14.74
N ARG A 33 -2.42 5.02 -13.78
CA ARG A 33 -2.07 6.45 -13.72
C ARG A 33 -1.26 6.90 -14.93
N ILE A 34 -0.39 6.06 -15.48
CA ILE A 34 0.40 6.38 -16.67
C ILE A 34 -0.48 6.40 -17.93
N GLN A 35 -1.44 5.47 -18.04
CA GLN A 35 -2.33 5.37 -19.21
C GLN A 35 -3.22 6.61 -19.38
N GLU A 36 -3.55 7.33 -18.29
CA GLU A 36 -4.24 8.63 -18.35
C GLU A 36 -3.51 9.67 -19.23
N ASN A 37 -2.21 9.50 -19.46
CA ASN A 37 -1.38 10.39 -20.26
C ASN A 37 -1.16 9.90 -21.70
N ASN A 38 -1.93 8.92 -22.18
CA ASN A 38 -1.84 8.34 -23.53
C ASN A 38 -0.43 7.79 -23.88
N VAL A 39 0.32 7.33 -22.89
CA VAL A 39 1.65 6.73 -23.08
C VAL A 39 1.50 5.36 -23.74
N SER A 40 2.37 5.05 -24.71
CA SER A 40 2.32 3.78 -25.43
C SER A 40 2.52 2.56 -24.49
N ASN A 41 1.78 1.48 -24.73
CA ASN A 41 1.92 0.24 -23.97
C ASN A 41 3.35 -0.33 -23.97
N LYS A 42 4.11 -0.10 -25.06
CA LYS A 42 5.52 -0.51 -25.15
C LYS A 42 6.38 0.26 -24.14
N THR A 43 6.20 1.58 -24.06
CA THR A 43 6.88 2.42 -23.08
C THR A 43 6.51 2.02 -21.66
N VAL A 44 5.22 1.82 -21.38
CA VAL A 44 4.76 1.37 -20.05
C VAL A 44 5.40 0.04 -19.67
N LYS A 45 5.40 -0.95 -20.57
CA LYS A 45 6.01 -2.26 -20.31
C LYS A 45 7.50 -2.14 -19.96
N SER A 46 8.25 -1.31 -20.68
CA SER A 46 9.69 -1.12 -20.42
C SER A 46 10.02 -0.56 -19.03
N LEU A 47 9.07 0.12 -18.37
CA LEU A 47 9.27 0.63 -17.01
C LEU A 47 9.31 -0.49 -15.96
N PHE A 48 8.59 -1.59 -16.21
CA PHE A 48 8.41 -2.71 -15.29
C PHE A 48 9.15 -3.99 -15.71
N ASP A 49 9.84 -3.98 -16.86
CA ASP A 49 10.75 -5.07 -17.24
C ASP A 49 11.77 -5.32 -16.12
N ALA A 50 12.40 -6.50 -16.08
CA ALA A 50 13.29 -6.89 -14.98
C ALA A 50 14.45 -5.91 -14.68
N ASN A 51 14.91 -5.17 -15.70
CA ASN A 51 15.94 -4.13 -15.59
C ASN A 51 15.36 -2.71 -15.69
N GLY A 52 14.04 -2.58 -15.65
CA GLY A 52 13.32 -1.32 -15.73
C GLY A 52 13.42 -0.51 -14.44
N PRO A 53 13.19 0.81 -14.53
CA PRO A 53 13.31 1.72 -13.38
C PRO A 53 12.31 1.45 -12.25
N ILE A 54 11.20 0.75 -12.51
CA ILE A 54 10.13 0.45 -11.55
C ILE A 54 9.93 -1.07 -11.40
N ALA A 55 10.98 -1.85 -11.64
CA ALA A 55 10.91 -3.31 -11.65
C ALA A 55 10.62 -3.93 -10.28
N ASN A 56 11.11 -3.31 -9.20
CA ASN A 56 11.09 -3.93 -7.87
C ASN A 56 10.07 -3.29 -6.92
N PHE A 57 9.62 -4.06 -5.94
CA PHE A 57 8.62 -3.63 -4.96
C PHE A 57 8.96 -2.31 -4.26
N SER A 58 10.22 -2.10 -3.88
CA SER A 58 10.65 -0.85 -3.24
C SER A 58 10.44 0.36 -4.15
N SER A 59 10.84 0.24 -5.42
CA SER A 59 10.67 1.30 -6.43
C SER A 59 9.21 1.61 -6.70
N LYS A 60 8.33 0.60 -6.76
CA LYS A 60 6.89 0.80 -6.91
C LYS A 60 6.27 1.56 -5.74
N ILE A 61 6.65 1.20 -4.50
CA ILE A 61 6.19 1.91 -3.28
C ILE A 61 6.59 3.39 -3.34
N LEU A 62 7.85 3.68 -3.68
CA LEU A 62 8.37 5.05 -3.77
C LEU A 62 7.68 5.89 -4.86
N ILE A 63 7.45 5.29 -6.04
CA ILE A 63 6.73 5.94 -7.13
C ILE A 63 5.29 6.21 -6.70
N CYS A 64 4.59 5.23 -6.15
CA CYS A 64 3.23 5.42 -5.69
C CYS A 64 3.11 6.57 -4.67
N ARG A 65 4.06 6.69 -3.74
CA ARG A 65 4.05 7.79 -2.77
C ARG A 65 4.34 9.13 -3.43
N SER A 66 5.35 9.18 -4.31
CA SER A 66 5.78 10.40 -5.02
C SER A 66 4.68 10.98 -5.90
N PHE A 67 3.88 10.13 -6.55
CA PHE A 67 2.77 10.54 -7.42
C PHE A 67 1.42 10.67 -6.69
N GLY A 68 1.40 10.53 -5.36
CA GLY A 68 0.19 10.63 -4.55
C GLY A 68 -0.86 9.55 -4.83
N ILE A 69 -0.42 8.38 -5.36
CA ILE A 69 -1.28 7.19 -5.51
C ILE A 69 -1.59 6.62 -4.12
N ILE A 70 -0.62 6.67 -3.22
CA ILE A 70 -0.76 6.29 -1.81
C ILE A 70 -0.44 7.46 -0.89
N ASP A 71 -1.02 7.45 0.31
CA ASP A 71 -0.71 8.42 1.37
C ASP A 71 0.39 7.92 2.32
N ASP A 72 0.72 8.72 3.33
CA ASP A 72 1.76 8.41 4.30
C ASP A 72 1.47 7.15 5.11
N ALA A 73 0.20 6.92 5.45
CA ALA A 73 -0.22 5.74 6.20
C ALA A 73 0.00 4.45 5.39
N SER A 74 -0.49 4.40 4.14
CA SER A 74 -0.25 3.25 3.26
C SER A 74 1.23 3.07 2.93
N PHE A 75 1.98 4.16 2.72
CA PHE A 75 3.42 4.08 2.47
C PHE A 75 4.19 3.47 3.64
N HIS A 76 3.90 3.90 4.88
CA HIS A 76 4.50 3.34 6.09
C HIS A 76 4.21 1.84 6.21
N ASP A 77 2.95 1.45 6.02
CA ASP A 77 2.53 0.05 6.13
C ASP A 77 3.16 -0.83 5.05
N LEU A 78 3.23 -0.35 3.80
CA LEU A 78 3.94 -1.04 2.71
C LEU A 78 5.44 -1.19 2.99
N MET A 79 6.07 -0.20 3.63
CA MET A 79 7.47 -0.30 4.03
C MET A 79 7.69 -1.35 5.12
N ILE A 80 6.71 -1.54 6.02
CA ILE A 80 6.73 -2.64 6.99
C ILE A 80 6.58 -3.99 6.28
N VAL A 81 5.62 -4.14 5.36
CA VAL A 81 5.44 -5.36 4.57
C VAL A 81 6.72 -5.72 3.83
N ARG A 82 7.37 -4.74 3.20
CA ARG A 82 8.66 -4.94 2.51
C ARG A 82 9.76 -5.45 3.46
N LYS A 83 9.87 -4.88 4.66
CA LYS A 83 10.84 -5.32 5.67
C LYS A 83 10.55 -6.75 6.12
N LEU A 84 9.28 -7.07 6.41
CA LEU A 84 8.85 -8.42 6.77
C LEU A 84 9.16 -9.41 5.65
N ARG A 85 8.81 -9.11 4.39
CA ARG A 85 9.15 -9.96 3.24
C ARG A 85 10.63 -10.27 3.20
N ASN A 86 11.50 -9.28 3.38
CA ASN A 86 12.95 -9.50 3.37
C ASN A 86 13.40 -10.40 4.52
N THR A 87 12.90 -10.18 5.74
CA THR A 87 13.17 -11.04 6.89
C THR A 87 12.73 -12.48 6.61
N PHE A 88 11.50 -12.69 6.15
CA PHE A 88 10.94 -14.01 5.90
C PHE A 88 11.56 -14.71 4.68
N ALA A 89 12.04 -13.97 3.68
CA ALA A 89 12.70 -14.54 2.50
C ALA A 89 14.15 -14.99 2.77
N HIS A 90 14.89 -14.25 3.59
CA HIS A 90 16.33 -14.45 3.77
C HIS A 90 16.71 -15.18 5.07
N THR A 91 15.76 -15.41 5.98
CA THR A 91 16.03 -16.20 7.19
C THR A 91 16.09 -17.70 6.84
N THR A 92 17.17 -18.36 7.26
CA THR A 92 17.36 -19.82 7.14
C THR A 92 16.59 -20.59 8.21
N ASN A 93 16.35 -19.97 9.37
CA ASN A 93 15.52 -20.49 10.45
C ASN A 93 14.03 -20.22 10.18
N GLU A 94 13.15 -20.86 10.95
CA GLU A 94 11.71 -20.56 10.91
C GLU A 94 11.47 -19.10 11.34
N ALA A 95 10.89 -18.29 10.45
CA ALA A 95 10.39 -16.97 10.77
C ALA A 95 8.90 -17.08 11.12
N SER A 96 8.47 -16.45 12.22
CA SER A 96 7.10 -16.59 12.74
C SER A 96 6.50 -15.25 13.17
N PHE A 97 5.16 -15.17 13.13
CA PHE A 97 4.39 -14.07 13.73
C PHE A 97 4.44 -14.03 15.26
N LEU A 98 5.07 -15.01 15.90
CA LEU A 98 5.28 -15.05 17.35
C LEU A 98 6.61 -14.41 17.77
N GLU A 99 7.48 -14.09 16.81
CA GLU A 99 8.74 -13.42 17.08
C GLU A 99 8.53 -11.96 17.50
N LYS A 100 9.21 -11.52 18.57
CA LYS A 100 9.04 -10.18 19.14
C LYS A 100 9.20 -9.06 18.11
N ASP A 101 10.20 -9.20 17.23
CA ASP A 101 10.49 -8.22 16.18
C ASP A 101 9.39 -8.17 15.10
N VAL A 102 8.79 -9.32 14.77
CA VAL A 102 7.68 -9.41 13.81
C VAL A 102 6.43 -8.80 14.42
N ILE A 103 6.11 -9.16 15.66
CA ILE A 103 4.98 -8.59 16.42
C ILE A 103 5.10 -7.06 16.48
N GLN A 104 6.27 -6.54 16.86
CA GLN A 104 6.48 -5.09 16.96
C GLN A 104 6.28 -4.39 15.61
N LYS A 105 6.79 -4.98 14.52
CA LYS A 105 6.59 -4.46 13.16
C LYS A 105 5.10 -4.41 12.79
N VAL A 106 4.37 -5.52 12.97
CA VAL A 106 2.94 -5.59 12.64
C VAL A 106 2.15 -4.57 13.46
N ARG A 107 2.39 -4.48 14.78
CA ARG A 107 1.69 -3.53 15.66
C ARG A 107 2.03 -2.07 15.37
N SER A 108 3.19 -1.81 14.76
CA SER A 108 3.57 -0.47 14.31
C SER A 108 2.89 -0.03 13.01
N MET A 109 2.19 -0.94 12.30
CA MET A 109 1.42 -0.57 11.12
C MET A 109 0.30 0.41 11.51
N HIS A 110 0.12 1.47 10.74
CA HIS A 110 -0.85 2.52 10.99
C HIS A 110 -2.28 1.97 11.04
N PHE A 111 -2.63 1.04 10.14
CA PHE A 111 -3.91 0.35 10.21
C PHE A 111 -4.11 -0.37 11.56
N VAL A 112 -3.11 -1.14 12.00
CA VAL A 112 -3.19 -1.94 13.23
C VAL A 112 -3.31 -1.03 14.44
N GLN A 113 -2.53 0.06 14.50
CA GLN A 113 -2.66 1.07 15.54
C GLN A 113 -4.06 1.70 15.56
N LYS A 114 -4.63 2.01 14.39
CA LYS A 114 -6.00 2.54 14.28
C LYS A 114 -7.03 1.54 14.82
N CYS A 115 -6.92 0.27 14.47
CA CYS A 115 -7.78 -0.79 15.02
C CYS A 115 -7.64 -0.90 16.55
N MET A 116 -6.41 -1.03 17.06
CA MET A 116 -6.15 -1.16 18.50
C MET A 116 -6.66 0.05 19.29
N ASN A 117 -6.46 1.27 18.80
CA ASN A 117 -6.92 2.50 19.46
C ASN A 117 -8.45 2.66 19.43
N THR A 118 -9.11 2.12 18.40
CA THR A 118 -10.58 2.12 18.31
C THR A 118 -11.17 1.08 19.27
N THR A 119 -10.59 -0.13 19.31
CA THR A 119 -11.01 -1.21 20.23
C THR A 119 -10.74 -0.89 21.70
N HIS A 120 -9.65 -0.17 22.01
CA HIS A 120 -9.35 0.27 23.38
C HIS A 120 -10.41 1.21 23.97
N LYS A 121 -11.20 1.90 23.14
CA LYS A 121 -12.31 2.73 23.59
C LYS A 121 -13.58 1.94 23.88
N GLU A 122 -13.71 0.72 23.38
CA GLU A 122 -14.98 -0.01 23.42
C GLU A 122 -14.96 -1.25 24.34
N PHE A 123 -13.84 -1.98 24.54
CA PHE A 123 -13.97 -3.34 25.11
C PHE A 123 -12.87 -3.93 26.02
N LEU A 124 -11.87 -3.21 26.54
CA LEU A 124 -10.89 -3.83 27.47
C LEU A 124 -10.72 -3.08 28.80
N PRO A 125 -10.87 -3.75 29.97
CA PRO A 125 -10.46 -3.19 31.25
C PRO A 125 -8.93 -3.05 31.30
N GLN A 126 -8.48 -1.91 31.80
CA GLN A 126 -7.07 -1.54 31.97
C GLN A 126 -6.42 -2.35 33.09
N ASN A 127 -6.16 -3.64 32.87
CA ASN A 127 -5.34 -4.44 33.78
C ASN A 127 -4.29 -5.21 32.99
N ASN A 128 -3.05 -4.73 33.11
CA ASN A 128 -1.84 -5.40 32.64
C ASN A 128 -1.55 -6.59 33.57
N PRO A 129 -1.64 -7.86 33.13
CA PRO A 129 -1.05 -8.93 33.91
C PRO A 129 0.46 -8.86 33.68
N THR A 130 1.17 -8.29 34.65
CA THR A 130 2.58 -8.64 34.90
C THR A 130 2.63 -10.14 35.23
N GLY A 131 2.91 -10.96 34.22
CA GLY A 131 3.03 -12.41 34.36
C GLY A 131 4.11 -12.92 33.41
N SER A 132 5.08 -13.63 33.98
CA SER A 132 6.23 -14.23 33.30
C SER A 132 5.87 -14.91 31.97
N SER A 133 6.57 -14.51 30.91
CA SER A 133 6.49 -15.15 29.59
C SER A 133 6.82 -16.65 29.72
N PRO A 134 6.00 -17.56 29.16
CA PRO A 134 6.40 -18.94 28.94
C PRO A 134 7.71 -18.97 28.15
N THR A 135 8.63 -19.84 28.54
CA THR A 135 9.97 -19.98 27.95
C THR A 135 9.96 -20.56 26.53
N GLU A 136 8.83 -21.07 26.05
CA GLU A 136 8.61 -21.47 24.65
C GLU A 136 7.25 -20.95 24.18
N HIS A 137 7.24 -20.25 23.04
CA HIS A 137 6.01 -19.87 22.37
C HIS A 137 5.43 -21.08 21.63
N PRO A 138 4.09 -21.30 21.67
CA PRO A 138 3.45 -22.39 20.93
C PRO A 138 3.78 -22.30 19.44
N LYS A 139 4.06 -23.41 18.76
CA LYS A 139 4.31 -23.36 17.30
C LYS A 139 3.03 -23.01 16.54
N ASP A 140 3.14 -22.37 15.37
CA ASP A 140 1.98 -21.97 14.53
C ASP A 140 1.02 -23.16 14.28
N TRP A 141 1.57 -24.34 13.97
CA TRP A 141 0.75 -25.53 13.71
C TRP A 141 0.00 -26.03 14.95
N GLU A 142 0.52 -25.84 16.17
CA GLU A 142 -0.15 -26.23 17.42
C GLU A 142 -1.36 -25.33 17.69
N LEU A 143 -1.23 -24.03 17.41
CA LEU A 143 -2.33 -23.08 17.50
C LEU A 143 -3.41 -23.43 16.48
N ARG A 144 -3.01 -23.70 15.23
CA ARG A 144 -3.93 -24.11 14.16
C ARG A 144 -4.66 -25.41 14.45
N ALA A 145 -3.99 -26.41 15.02
CA ALA A 145 -4.61 -27.67 15.42
C ALA A 145 -5.71 -27.46 16.48
N LYS A 146 -5.61 -26.39 17.28
CA LYS A 146 -6.63 -25.97 18.25
C LYS A 146 -7.66 -25.00 17.67
N GLY A 147 -7.62 -24.71 16.36
CA GLY A 147 -8.48 -23.72 15.71
C GLY A 147 -8.13 -22.26 16.06
N LEU A 148 -6.93 -22.01 16.59
CA LEU A 148 -6.45 -20.68 16.97
C LEU A 148 -5.51 -20.11 15.90
N LEU A 149 -5.62 -18.80 15.67
CA LEU A 149 -4.76 -18.05 14.76
C LEU A 149 -4.06 -16.93 15.55
N PRO A 150 -2.74 -16.75 15.44
CA PRO A 150 -2.05 -15.65 16.11
C PRO A 150 -2.69 -14.30 15.78
N VAL A 151 -2.97 -13.48 16.79
CA VAL A 151 -3.62 -12.17 16.62
C VAL A 151 -2.84 -11.29 15.65
N ASP A 152 -1.51 -11.26 15.78
CA ASP A 152 -0.64 -10.45 14.93
C ASP A 152 -0.65 -10.94 13.47
N LYS A 153 -0.82 -12.25 13.22
CA LYS A 153 -1.00 -12.78 11.86
C LYS A 153 -2.33 -12.33 11.25
N SER A 154 -3.42 -12.42 12.02
CA SER A 154 -4.72 -11.91 11.60
C SER A 154 -4.68 -10.42 11.28
N MET A 155 -4.08 -9.62 12.17
CA MET A 155 -3.92 -8.18 11.98
C MET A 155 -3.10 -7.84 10.74
N PHE A 156 -2.04 -8.59 10.48
CA PHE A 156 -1.26 -8.45 9.24
C PHE A 156 -2.11 -8.74 7.99
N CYS A 157 -2.84 -9.87 7.97
CA CYS A 157 -3.71 -10.20 6.84
C CYS A 157 -4.77 -9.13 6.60
N THR A 158 -5.41 -8.62 7.66
CA THR A 158 -6.39 -7.53 7.54
C THR A 158 -5.74 -6.24 7.07
N ALA A 159 -4.54 -5.91 7.55
CA ALA A 159 -3.80 -4.73 7.12
C ALA A 159 -3.47 -4.77 5.62
N VAL A 160 -3.10 -5.93 5.07
CA VAL A 160 -2.85 -6.10 3.63
C VAL A 160 -4.10 -5.77 2.80
N ILE A 161 -5.27 -6.31 3.19
CA ILE A 161 -6.53 -6.00 2.51
C ILE A 161 -6.91 -4.53 2.68
N TYR A 162 -6.69 -3.96 3.86
CA TYR A 162 -6.96 -2.55 4.12
C TYR A 162 -6.12 -1.63 3.23
N ILE A 163 -4.83 -1.92 3.04
CA ILE A 163 -3.97 -1.16 2.11
C ILE A 163 -4.59 -1.16 0.72
N GLN A 164 -5.01 -2.32 0.20
CA GLN A 164 -5.63 -2.40 -1.13
C GLN A 164 -6.91 -1.56 -1.21
N ILE A 165 -7.81 -1.68 -0.22
CA ILE A 165 -9.05 -0.90 -0.15
C ILE A 165 -8.74 0.60 -0.16
N HIS A 166 -7.80 1.04 0.68
CA HIS A 166 -7.46 2.45 0.82
C HIS A 166 -6.90 3.04 -0.49
N ILE A 167 -6.10 2.27 -1.22
CA ILE A 167 -5.60 2.66 -2.54
C ILE A 167 -6.75 2.74 -3.56
N LEU A 168 -7.71 1.80 -3.54
CA LEU A 168 -8.89 1.87 -4.40
C LEU A 168 -9.75 3.10 -4.10
N GLU A 169 -9.93 3.44 -2.83
CA GLU A 169 -10.65 4.66 -2.43
C GLU A 169 -9.97 5.91 -2.96
N LYS A 170 -8.63 6.00 -2.83
CA LYS A 170 -7.84 7.11 -3.37
C LYS A 170 -7.95 7.20 -4.90
N ARG A 171 -7.89 6.07 -5.61
CA ARG A 171 -8.13 6.01 -7.06
C ARG A 171 -9.51 6.55 -7.42
N ALA A 172 -10.55 6.10 -6.73
CA ALA A 172 -11.93 6.54 -6.98
C ALA A 172 -12.12 8.05 -6.73
N MET A 173 -11.46 8.61 -5.71
CA MET A 173 -11.45 10.06 -5.47
C MET A 173 -10.78 10.81 -6.62
N HIS A 174 -9.63 10.35 -7.09
CA HIS A 174 -8.90 10.98 -8.20
C HIS A 174 -9.71 11.00 -9.50
N LEU A 175 -10.37 9.88 -9.85
CA LEU A 175 -11.24 9.80 -11.03
C LEU A 175 -12.40 10.81 -10.96
N LYS A 176 -13.02 10.96 -9.79
CA LYS A 176 -14.09 11.96 -9.57
C LYS A 176 -13.57 13.38 -9.73
N GLU A 177 -12.36 13.68 -9.29
CA GLU A 177 -11.73 15.00 -9.46
C GLU A 177 -11.42 15.30 -10.93
N ASN A 178 -10.92 14.32 -11.68
CA ASN A 178 -10.62 14.48 -13.10
C ASN A 178 -11.91 14.72 -13.93
N GLN A 179 -12.99 13.99 -13.64
CA GLN A 179 -14.30 14.22 -14.27
C GLN A 179 -14.86 15.61 -13.97
N LYS A 180 -14.73 16.09 -12.72
CA LYS A 180 -15.14 17.46 -12.36
C LYS A 180 -14.36 18.53 -13.12
N LYS A 181 -13.05 18.33 -13.35
CA LYS A 181 -12.22 19.25 -14.14
C LYS A 181 -12.62 19.28 -15.62
N GLN A 182 -12.93 18.11 -16.20
CA GLN A 182 -13.38 18.02 -17.60
C GLN A 182 -14.79 18.59 -17.82
N ASN A 183 -15.68 18.51 -16.80
CA ASN A 183 -17.05 19.02 -16.88
C ASN A 183 -17.19 20.51 -16.50
N LYS A 184 -16.11 21.22 -16.19
CA LYS A 184 -16.15 22.66 -15.93
C LYS A 184 -16.22 23.39 -17.28
N PRO A 185 -17.26 24.19 -17.58
CA PRO A 185 -17.35 24.88 -18.86
C PRO A 185 -16.12 25.77 -19.03
N SER A 186 -15.46 25.63 -20.18
CA SER A 186 -14.37 26.52 -20.59
C SER A 186 -14.86 27.96 -20.47
N SER A 187 -14.38 28.68 -19.46
CA SER A 187 -14.61 30.11 -19.36
C SER A 187 -14.12 30.75 -20.64
N VAL A 188 -15.06 31.38 -21.33
CA VAL A 188 -14.94 32.20 -22.53
C VAL A 188 -13.55 32.85 -22.62
N TYR A 189 -12.70 32.37 -23.53
CA TYR A 189 -11.69 33.25 -24.12
C TYR A 189 -12.49 34.21 -25.00
N THR A 190 -12.77 35.41 -24.50
CA THR A 190 -13.29 36.48 -25.34
C THR A 190 -12.20 36.86 -26.32
N SER A 191 -12.55 36.93 -27.61
CA SER A 191 -11.68 37.33 -28.72
C SER A 191 -11.19 38.79 -28.66
N SER A 192 -10.93 39.34 -27.47
CA SER A 192 -10.47 40.72 -27.27
C SER A 192 -8.94 40.86 -27.16
N ASP A 193 -8.19 39.78 -26.94
CA ASP A 193 -6.74 39.88 -26.67
C ASP A 193 -5.84 39.63 -27.90
N VAL A 194 -6.42 39.34 -29.07
CA VAL A 194 -5.65 39.10 -30.31
C VAL A 194 -5.24 40.40 -31.02
N GLN A 195 -5.84 41.56 -30.69
CA GLN A 195 -5.52 42.84 -31.35
C GLN A 195 -4.36 43.63 -30.72
N SER A 196 -3.81 43.20 -29.58
CA SER A 196 -2.74 43.93 -28.90
C SER A 196 -1.32 43.51 -29.31
N VAL A 197 -1.16 42.49 -30.16
CA VAL A 197 0.16 41.98 -30.58
C VAL A 197 0.53 42.42 -32.00
N GLU A 198 -0.43 42.83 -32.84
CA GLU A 198 -0.18 43.23 -34.23
C GLU A 198 0.22 44.71 -34.43
N THR A 199 0.12 45.56 -33.40
CA THR A 199 0.46 46.99 -33.50
C THR A 199 1.90 47.33 -33.10
N LEU A 200 2.67 46.39 -32.55
CA LEU A 200 4.06 46.61 -32.12
C LEU A 200 5.13 46.20 -33.15
N SER A 201 4.75 45.55 -34.26
CA SER A 201 5.70 45.13 -35.31
C SER A 201 5.83 46.10 -36.49
N LYS A 202 5.13 47.26 -36.47
CA LYS A 202 5.12 48.24 -37.58
C LYS A 202 5.78 49.60 -37.31
N THR A 203 6.52 49.75 -36.21
CA THR A 203 7.20 51.03 -35.85
C THR A 203 8.70 50.91 -35.63
N GLN A 204 9.36 49.97 -36.32
CA GLN A 204 10.81 50.02 -36.53
C GLN A 204 11.08 49.81 -38.02
N SER A 205 11.04 50.91 -38.77
CA SER A 205 11.58 51.01 -40.12
C SER A 205 12.28 52.35 -40.27
#